data_AF-A0A353GK05-F1
#
_entry.id   AF-A0A353GK05-F1
#
_cell.length_a   1.000
_cell.length_b   1.000
_cell.length_c   1.000
_cell.angle_alpha   90.00
_cell.angle_beta   90.00
_cell.angle_gamma   90.00
#
_symmetry.space_group_name_H-M   'P 1'
#
loop_
_entity.id
_entity.type
_entity.pdbx_description
1 polymer ?
#
loop_
_entity_poly.entity_id
_entity_poly.type
_entity_poly.pdbx_seq_one_letter_code
_entity_poly.pdbx_strand_id
1 'polypeptide(L)'
;NECINCDLCRDACPFGAIRSADASVEKPLELERSENVRRLGMGVLLLVVLSLVGALAGWVAGPALSKLDSRVQQAEAIAWEVTNPSDGASATRAEWQRAKFVEAYRASGQKPEFFYAAAKKAVAQFQAGGAALGLWCGLVTAFCIMSVWFPRRRKEYEADPGACFACGRCWSACPVEIERRAKLKGLQSTDNSVEPRSSHVS
;
A
#
# COMPACT_ATOMS: atom_id res chain seq x y z
N ASN A 1 -22.98 -15.99 21.91
CA ASN A 1 -21.58 -15.51 21.89
C ASN A 1 -21.57 -14.10 21.32
N GLU A 2 -22.28 -13.17 21.96
CA GLU A 2 -22.44 -11.81 21.47
C GLU A 2 -22.01 -10.88 22.60
N CYS A 3 -21.04 -10.01 22.33
CA CYS A 3 -20.52 -9.07 23.31
C CYS A 3 -21.51 -7.90 23.45
N ILE A 4 -21.98 -7.62 24.66
CA ILE A 4 -22.93 -6.52 24.91
C ILE A 4 -22.26 -5.18 25.21
N ASN A 5 -20.93 -5.06 24.98
CA ASN A 5 -20.15 -3.82 25.14
C ASN A 5 -20.30 -3.10 26.51
N CYS A 6 -20.48 -3.85 27.59
CA CYS A 6 -20.70 -3.31 28.95
C CYS A 6 -19.45 -2.81 29.71
N ASP A 7 -18.26 -2.88 29.11
CA ASP A 7 -16.94 -2.48 29.67
C ASP A 7 -16.44 -3.22 30.93
N LEU A 8 -17.27 -4.02 31.63
CA LEU A 8 -16.86 -4.77 32.84
C LEU A 8 -15.63 -5.66 32.66
N CYS A 9 -15.39 -6.17 31.45
CA CYS A 9 -14.24 -7.02 31.17
C CYS A 9 -12.91 -6.25 31.25
N ARG A 10 -12.91 -4.94 30.95
CA ARG A 10 -11.73 -4.06 31.02
C ARG A 10 -11.24 -3.93 32.45
N ASP A 11 -12.14 -3.62 33.37
CA ASP A 11 -11.82 -3.42 34.79
C ASP A 11 -11.36 -4.71 35.47
N ALA A 12 -11.91 -5.86 35.02
CA ALA A 12 -11.51 -7.16 35.53
C ALA A 12 -10.13 -7.63 35.02
N CYS A 13 -9.55 -6.97 34.01
CA CYS A 13 -8.28 -7.38 33.43
C CYS A 13 -7.09 -6.82 34.23
N PRO A 14 -6.32 -7.67 34.94
CA PRO A 14 -5.18 -7.19 35.73
C PRO A 14 -4.02 -6.66 34.87
N PHE A 15 -3.98 -7.04 33.59
CA PHE A 15 -2.94 -6.64 32.64
C PHE A 15 -3.38 -5.49 31.71
N GLY A 16 -4.62 -5.00 31.83
CA GLY A 16 -5.16 -3.97 30.94
C GLY A 16 -5.16 -4.38 29.46
N ALA A 17 -5.18 -5.68 29.16
CA ALA A 17 -4.99 -6.23 27.81
C ALA A 17 -6.25 -6.18 26.93
N ILE A 18 -7.37 -5.65 27.45
CA ILE A 18 -8.63 -5.55 26.68
C ILE A 18 -8.69 -4.17 26.03
N ARG A 19 -8.69 -4.16 24.70
CA ARG A 19 -8.79 -2.93 23.91
C ARG A 19 -10.26 -2.51 23.82
N SER A 20 -10.55 -1.21 23.99
CA SER A 20 -11.91 -0.67 23.87
C SER A 20 -12.48 -0.86 22.48
N ALA A 21 -13.80 -1.02 22.39
CA ALA A 21 -14.53 -0.64 21.19
C ALA A 21 -14.27 0.85 20.91
N ASP A 22 -14.04 1.22 19.65
CA ASP A 22 -13.73 2.61 19.34
C ASP A 22 -14.94 3.50 19.69
N ALA A 23 -14.74 4.51 20.55
CA ALA A 23 -15.77 5.48 20.95
C ALA A 23 -16.46 6.20 19.76
N SER A 24 -15.87 6.09 18.57
CA SER A 24 -16.43 6.53 17.30
C SER A 24 -17.72 5.80 16.88
N VAL A 25 -18.05 4.65 17.48
CA VAL A 25 -19.27 3.89 17.18
C VAL A 25 -20.54 4.58 17.73
N GLU A 26 -20.41 5.45 18.75
CA GLU A 26 -21.55 6.15 19.36
C GLU A 26 -21.93 7.49 18.67
N LYS A 27 -21.16 7.94 17.68
CA LYS A 27 -21.46 9.21 17.01
C LYS A 27 -22.78 9.11 16.21
N PRO A 28 -23.63 10.18 16.20
CA PRO A 28 -24.82 10.22 15.36
C PRO A 28 -24.46 9.96 13.88
N LEU A 29 -25.24 9.08 13.23
CA LEU A 29 -25.05 8.64 11.83
C LEU A 29 -24.86 9.82 10.83
N GLU A 30 -25.48 10.97 11.10
CA GLU A 30 -25.38 12.17 10.25
C GLU A 30 -24.02 12.87 10.33
N LEU A 31 -23.44 12.99 11.54
CA LEU A 31 -22.11 13.56 11.75
C LEU A 31 -21.02 12.60 11.24
N GLU A 32 -21.19 11.28 11.48
CA GLU A 32 -20.34 10.21 10.94
C GLU A 32 -20.26 10.22 9.41
N ARG A 33 -21.39 10.44 8.73
CA ARG A 33 -21.44 10.46 7.26
C ARG A 33 -20.62 11.62 6.70
N SER A 34 -20.73 12.82 7.28
CA SER A 34 -20.00 14.00 6.79
C SER A 34 -18.49 13.90 7.01
N GLU A 35 -18.04 13.41 8.17
CA GLU A 35 -16.62 13.18 8.45
C GLU A 35 -16.05 12.05 7.58
N ASN A 36 -16.78 10.95 7.40
CA ASN A 36 -16.33 9.85 6.55
C ASN A 36 -16.26 10.27 5.08
N VAL A 37 -17.23 11.03 4.56
CA VAL A 37 -17.21 11.55 3.18
C VAL A 37 -16.05 12.52 2.99
N ARG A 38 -15.75 13.38 3.97
CA ARG A 38 -14.58 14.29 3.92
C ARG A 38 -13.26 13.52 3.94
N ARG A 39 -13.13 12.49 4.77
CA ARG A 39 -11.92 11.64 4.82
C ARG A 39 -11.74 10.83 3.55
N LEU A 40 -12.81 10.25 3.01
CA LEU A 40 -12.82 9.58 1.71
C LEU A 40 -12.45 10.54 0.58
N GLY A 41 -13.06 11.73 0.54
CA GLY A 41 -12.77 12.76 -0.46
C GLY A 41 -11.32 13.23 -0.40
N MET A 42 -10.78 13.47 0.80
CA MET A 42 -9.38 13.82 1.00
C MET A 42 -8.45 12.67 0.62
N GLY A 43 -8.83 11.42 0.89
CA GLY A 43 -8.08 10.25 0.46
C GLY A 43 -8.02 10.11 -1.07
N VAL A 44 -9.16 10.24 -1.74
CA VAL A 44 -9.23 10.23 -3.21
C VAL A 44 -8.41 11.38 -3.80
N LEU A 45 -8.51 12.58 -3.22
CA LEU A 45 -7.71 13.73 -3.63
C LEU A 45 -6.20 13.44 -3.48
N LEU A 46 -5.78 12.90 -2.34
CA LEU A 46 -4.39 12.55 -2.09
C LEU A 46 -3.88 11.52 -3.12
N LEU A 47 -4.70 10.51 -3.42
CA LEU A 47 -4.39 9.48 -4.41
C LEU A 47 -4.20 10.08 -5.81
N VAL A 48 -5.13 10.93 -6.25
CA VAL A 48 -5.03 11.62 -7.55
C VAL A 48 -3.79 12.52 -7.58
N VAL A 49 -3.57 13.32 -6.53
CA VAL A 49 -2.43 14.24 -6.45
C VAL A 49 -1.10 13.50 -6.48
N LEU A 50 -0.91 12.47 -5.66
CA LEU A 50 0.33 11.69 -5.63
C LEU A 50 0.58 10.96 -6.95
N SER A 51 -0.47 10.42 -7.58
CA SER A 51 -0.36 9.77 -8.88
C SER A 51 0.05 10.74 -9.99
N LEU A 52 -0.53 11.95 -10.01
CA LEU A 52 -0.17 13.00 -10.96
C LEU A 52 1.24 13.53 -10.74
N VAL A 53 1.63 13.76 -9.49
CA VAL A 53 2.99 14.20 -9.13
C VAL A 53 4.02 13.13 -9.53
N GLY A 54 3.73 11.86 -9.24
CA GLY A 54 4.58 10.73 -9.63
C GLY A 54 4.72 10.62 -11.15
N ALA A 55 3.62 10.72 -11.89
CA ALA A 55 3.64 10.71 -13.36
C ALA A 55 4.43 11.88 -13.95
N LEU A 56 4.24 13.09 -13.43
CA LEU A 56 4.98 14.28 -13.85
C LEU A 56 6.47 14.14 -13.56
N ALA A 57 6.84 13.70 -12.36
CA ALA A 57 8.23 13.45 -11.99
C ALA A 57 8.88 12.41 -12.92
N GLY A 58 8.17 11.32 -13.21
CA GLY A 58 8.61 10.28 -14.15
C GLY A 58 8.75 10.77 -15.59
N TRP A 59 7.83 11.63 -16.05
CA TRP A 59 7.89 12.23 -17.38
C TRP A 59 9.08 13.20 -17.53
N VAL A 60 9.34 14.03 -16.51
CA VAL A 60 10.47 14.96 -16.49
C VAL A 60 11.81 14.24 -16.33
N ALA A 61 11.84 13.09 -15.64
CA ALA A 61 13.03 12.26 -15.52
C ALA A 61 13.32 11.44 -16.81
N GLY A 62 12.30 11.16 -17.64
CA GLY A 62 12.43 10.38 -18.87
C GLY A 62 13.55 10.82 -19.83
N PRO A 63 13.70 12.13 -20.15
CA PRO A 63 14.80 12.65 -20.95
C PRO A 63 16.19 12.50 -20.33
N ALA A 64 16.29 12.47 -18.99
CA ALA A 64 17.55 12.25 -18.31
C ALA A 64 17.96 10.77 -18.39
N LEU A 65 17.00 9.85 -18.22
CA LEU A 65 17.23 8.41 -18.36
C LEU A 65 17.50 8.00 -19.81
N SER A 66 16.90 8.67 -20.79
CA SER A 66 17.10 8.34 -22.21
C SER A 66 18.53 8.57 -22.70
N LYS A 67 19.33 9.38 -21.99
CA LYS A 67 20.77 9.56 -22.29
C LYS A 67 21.60 8.30 -22.09
N LEU A 68 21.08 7.32 -21.33
CA LEU A 68 21.72 6.02 -21.18
C LEU A 68 21.54 5.13 -22.41
N ASP A 69 20.58 5.44 -23.30
CA ASP A 69 20.36 4.69 -24.52
C ASP A 69 21.37 5.06 -25.63
N SER A 70 21.87 4.04 -26.32
CA SER A 70 22.89 4.22 -27.36
C SER A 70 22.40 5.03 -28.55
N ARG A 71 21.09 5.03 -28.86
CA ARG A 71 20.52 5.77 -29.99
C ARG A 71 20.51 7.27 -29.73
N VAL A 72 20.30 7.68 -28.48
CA VAL A 72 20.33 9.10 -28.08
C VAL A 72 21.77 9.60 -28.10
N GLN A 73 22.71 8.81 -27.59
CA GLN A 73 24.15 9.15 -27.64
C GLN A 73 24.66 9.30 -29.08
N GLN A 74 24.21 8.44 -30.00
CA GLN A 74 24.54 8.53 -31.42
C GLN A 74 24.00 9.81 -32.07
N ALA A 75 22.75 10.18 -31.78
CA ALA A 75 22.16 11.40 -32.30
C ALA A 75 22.85 12.66 -31.73
N GLU A 76 23.23 12.66 -30.45
CA GLU A 76 24.00 13.74 -29.83
C GLU A 76 25.43 13.82 -30.39
N ALA A 77 26.02 12.68 -30.78
CA ALA A 77 27.30 12.63 -31.49
C ALA A 77 27.23 13.29 -32.87
N ILE A 78 26.21 12.97 -33.66
CA ILE A 78 26.00 13.60 -34.98
C ILE A 78 25.68 15.09 -34.83
N ALA A 79 24.85 15.47 -33.84
CA ALA A 79 24.51 16.87 -33.59
C ALA A 79 25.74 17.74 -33.29
N TRP A 80 26.63 17.22 -32.46
CA TRP A 80 27.89 17.90 -32.15
C TRP A 80 28.79 18.02 -33.37
N GLU A 81 28.89 16.97 -34.18
CA GLU A 81 29.73 16.98 -35.39
C GLU A 81 29.22 17.95 -36.45
N VAL A 82 27.89 18.05 -36.62
CA VAL A 82 27.28 19.02 -37.56
C VAL A 82 27.51 20.46 -37.10
N THR A 83 27.55 20.71 -35.78
CA THR A 83 27.75 22.05 -35.22
C THR A 83 29.23 22.42 -35.06
N ASN A 84 30.09 21.44 -34.82
CA ASN A 84 31.53 21.59 -34.62
C ASN A 84 32.25 20.45 -35.38
N PRO A 85 32.50 20.63 -36.68
CA PRO A 85 33.24 19.65 -37.47
C PRO A 85 34.62 19.44 -36.86
N SER A 86 34.98 18.19 -36.58
CA SER A 86 36.23 17.85 -35.90
C SER A 86 37.08 16.88 -36.73
N ASP A 87 38.39 16.96 -36.54
CA ASP A 87 39.39 16.21 -37.32
C ASP A 87 39.53 14.74 -36.86
N GLY A 88 38.72 14.30 -35.89
CA GLY A 88 38.64 12.91 -35.43
C GLY A 88 39.72 12.48 -34.41
N ALA A 89 40.59 13.38 -33.95
CA ALA A 89 41.58 13.06 -32.92
C ALA A 89 40.92 13.00 -31.53
N SER A 90 41.02 11.85 -30.86
CA SER A 90 40.46 11.64 -29.51
C SER A 90 41.42 10.87 -28.60
N ALA A 91 41.45 11.22 -27.31
CA ALA A 91 42.42 10.70 -26.34
C ALA A 91 41.82 9.68 -25.37
N THR A 92 40.49 9.66 -25.19
CA THR A 92 39.81 8.74 -24.25
C THR A 92 38.96 7.68 -24.95
N ARG A 93 38.65 6.58 -24.23
CA ARG A 93 37.91 5.43 -24.78
C ARG A 93 36.49 5.77 -25.23
N ALA A 94 35.80 6.64 -24.50
CA ALA A 94 34.45 7.09 -24.84
C ALA A 94 34.47 8.00 -26.08
N GLU A 95 35.47 8.87 -26.21
CA GLU A 95 35.67 9.69 -27.40
C GLU A 95 36.06 8.83 -28.62
N TRP A 96 36.86 7.77 -28.44
CA TRP A 96 37.21 6.84 -29.53
C TRP A 96 35.97 6.14 -30.12
N GLN A 97 35.02 5.72 -29.28
CA GLN A 97 33.75 5.14 -29.75
C GLN A 97 32.91 6.15 -30.52
N ARG A 98 32.85 7.40 -30.04
CA ARG A 98 32.15 8.51 -30.72
C ARG A 98 32.79 8.82 -32.08
N ALA A 99 34.12 8.94 -32.13
CA ALA A 99 34.87 9.19 -33.34
C ALA A 99 34.67 8.08 -34.39
N LYS A 100 34.70 6.81 -33.97
CA LYS A 100 34.42 5.67 -34.85
C LYS A 100 32.99 5.68 -35.41
N PHE A 101 32.02 6.08 -34.60
CA PHE A 101 30.64 6.22 -35.07
C PHE A 101 30.50 7.35 -36.10
N VAL A 102 31.15 8.51 -35.85
CA VAL A 102 31.15 9.64 -36.79
C VAL A 102 31.83 9.27 -38.12
N GLU A 103 32.94 8.53 -38.08
CA GLU A 103 33.63 8.02 -39.27
C GLU A 103 32.71 7.09 -40.08
N ALA A 104 32.03 6.15 -39.41
CA ALA A 104 31.04 5.27 -40.04
C ALA A 104 29.85 6.06 -40.63
N TYR A 105 29.37 7.10 -39.93
CA TYR A 105 28.33 8.00 -40.43
C TYR A 105 28.78 8.72 -41.71
N ARG A 106 29.96 9.34 -41.72
CA ARG A 106 30.56 10.00 -42.90
C ARG A 106 30.65 9.01 -44.08
N ALA A 107 31.09 7.78 -43.83
CA ALA A 107 31.19 6.74 -44.84
C ALA A 107 29.82 6.28 -45.37
N SER A 108 28.79 6.27 -44.51
CA SER A 108 27.44 5.84 -44.88
C SER A 108 26.65 6.85 -45.73
N GLY A 109 27.01 8.15 -45.68
CA GLY A 109 26.32 9.22 -46.39
C GLY A 109 24.83 9.40 -46.02
N GLN A 110 24.39 8.81 -44.92
CA GLN A 110 22.99 8.90 -44.49
C GLN A 110 22.64 10.30 -44.00
N LYS A 111 21.38 10.71 -44.19
CA LYS A 111 20.90 12.00 -43.72
C LYS A 111 20.83 12.03 -42.18
N PRO A 112 21.22 13.13 -41.51
CA PRO A 112 21.22 13.23 -40.05
C PRO A 112 19.81 13.14 -39.46
N GLU A 113 18.78 13.49 -40.24
CA GLU A 113 17.36 13.43 -39.86
C GLU A 113 16.90 12.03 -39.42
N PHE A 114 17.48 10.96 -39.99
CA PHE A 114 17.13 9.59 -39.64
C PHE A 114 17.48 9.27 -38.18
N PHE A 115 18.67 9.67 -37.73
CA PHE A 115 19.14 9.46 -36.37
C PHE A 115 18.36 10.30 -35.36
N TYR A 116 18.00 11.54 -35.71
CA TYR A 116 17.14 12.37 -34.87
C TYR A 116 15.74 11.78 -34.72
N ALA A 117 15.16 11.23 -35.79
CA ALA A 117 13.87 10.55 -35.72
C ALA A 117 13.93 9.31 -34.82
N ALA A 118 15.00 8.52 -34.90
CA ALA A 118 15.22 7.36 -34.04
C ALA A 118 15.39 7.76 -32.56
N ALA A 119 16.17 8.81 -32.28
CA ALA A 119 16.37 9.33 -30.93
C ALA A 119 15.06 9.87 -30.34
N LYS A 120 14.27 10.65 -31.10
CA LYS A 120 12.96 11.14 -30.63
C LYS A 120 12.03 10.00 -30.23
N LYS A 121 11.99 8.91 -31.00
CA LYS A 121 11.21 7.71 -30.66
C LYS A 121 11.70 7.05 -29.37
N ALA A 122 13.02 6.93 -29.18
CA ALA A 122 13.59 6.39 -27.95
C ALA A 122 13.23 7.27 -26.74
N VAL A 123 13.41 8.59 -26.83
CA VAL A 123 13.05 9.53 -25.75
C VAL A 123 11.56 9.44 -25.41
N ALA A 124 10.69 9.37 -26.41
CA ALA A 124 9.25 9.24 -26.19
C ALA A 124 8.89 7.94 -25.45
N GLN A 125 9.56 6.82 -25.75
CA GLN A 125 9.38 5.55 -25.04
C GLN A 125 9.82 5.64 -23.57
N PHE A 126 10.96 6.28 -23.30
CA PHE A 126 11.43 6.49 -21.92
C PHE A 126 10.55 7.47 -21.14
N GLN A 127 10.01 8.51 -21.79
CA GLN A 127 9.06 9.42 -21.17
C GLN A 127 7.75 8.71 -20.82
N ALA A 128 7.20 7.91 -21.75
CA ALA A 128 5.98 7.15 -21.51
C ALA A 128 6.19 6.09 -20.41
N GLY A 129 7.30 5.36 -20.46
CA GLY A 129 7.67 4.38 -19.43
C GLY A 129 7.92 5.01 -18.06
N GLY A 130 8.63 6.14 -18.03
CA GLY A 130 8.88 6.92 -16.82
C GLY A 130 7.59 7.46 -16.21
N ALA A 131 6.68 8.01 -17.02
CA ALA A 131 5.37 8.45 -16.56
C ALA A 131 4.52 7.30 -16.01
N ALA A 132 4.52 6.14 -16.68
CA ALA A 132 3.79 4.96 -16.22
C ALA A 132 4.32 4.41 -14.88
N LEU A 133 5.65 4.30 -14.74
CA LEU A 133 6.27 3.88 -13.48
C LEU A 133 6.05 4.90 -12.37
N GLY A 134 6.16 6.19 -12.68
CA GLY A 134 5.89 7.27 -11.74
C GLY A 134 4.45 7.26 -11.23
N LEU A 135 3.49 7.02 -12.11
CA LEU A 135 2.07 6.86 -11.76
C LEU A 135 1.84 5.65 -10.85
N TRP A 136 2.46 4.51 -11.17
CA TRP A 136 2.38 3.31 -10.35
C TRP A 136 2.96 3.53 -8.94
N CYS A 137 4.15 4.12 -8.84
CA CYS A 137 4.77 4.43 -7.55
C CYS A 137 3.94 5.45 -6.74
N GLY A 138 3.36 6.45 -7.40
CA GLY A 138 2.44 7.40 -6.78
C GLY A 138 1.20 6.73 -6.20
N LEU A 139 0.60 5.81 -6.96
CA LEU A 139 -0.55 5.00 -6.51
C LEU A 139 -0.21 4.13 -5.30
N VAL A 140 0.90 3.39 -5.34
CA VAL A 140 1.34 2.53 -4.23
C VAL A 140 1.59 3.36 -2.98
N THR A 141 2.27 4.49 -3.11
CA THR A 141 2.56 5.39 -1.99
C THR A 141 1.26 5.95 -1.38
N ALA A 142 0.33 6.40 -2.23
CA ALA A 142 -0.97 6.87 -1.77
C ALA A 142 -1.75 5.78 -1.03
N PHE A 143 -1.72 4.53 -1.53
CA PHE A 143 -2.40 3.40 -0.90
C PHE A 143 -1.79 3.03 0.46
N CYS A 144 -0.45 3.07 0.57
CA CYS A 144 0.24 2.87 1.85
C CYS A 144 -0.11 3.96 2.87
N ILE A 145 -0.19 5.23 2.46
CA ILE A 145 -0.62 6.31 3.37
C ILE A 145 -2.08 6.11 3.78
N MET A 146 -2.93 5.72 2.83
CA MET A 146 -4.35 5.45 3.06
C MET A 146 -4.58 4.35 4.09
N SER A 147 -3.80 3.27 4.03
CA SER A 147 -3.94 2.14 4.95
C SER A 147 -3.60 2.49 6.40
N VAL A 148 -2.70 3.46 6.61
CA VAL A 148 -2.38 4.00 7.94
C VAL A 148 -3.45 5.00 8.41
N TRP A 149 -4.02 5.79 7.49
CA TRP A 149 -5.01 6.82 7.80
C TRP A 149 -6.41 6.30 8.12
N PHE A 150 -6.78 5.12 7.62
CA PHE A 150 -8.02 4.46 7.97
C PHE A 150 -7.77 3.42 9.08
N PRO A 151 -7.82 3.82 10.37
CA PRO A 151 -7.75 2.85 11.45
C PRO A 151 -8.92 1.88 11.30
N ARG A 152 -8.64 0.59 11.50
CA ARG A 152 -9.70 -0.43 11.59
C ARG A 152 -10.59 -0.10 12.77
N ARG A 153 -11.85 0.24 12.50
CA ARG A 153 -12.83 0.44 13.56
C ARG A 153 -13.16 -0.89 14.22
N ARG A 154 -12.92 -1.00 15.54
CA ARG A 154 -13.34 -2.14 16.34
C ARG A 154 -14.71 -1.88 16.94
N LYS A 155 -15.67 -2.72 16.58
CA LYS A 155 -17.05 -2.68 17.06
C LYS A 155 -17.21 -3.35 18.42
N GLU A 156 -16.28 -4.22 18.79
CA GLU A 156 -16.33 -5.05 19.99
C GLU A 156 -15.02 -4.95 20.76
N TYR A 157 -15.09 -5.20 22.07
CA TYR A 157 -13.92 -5.34 22.93
C TYR A 157 -13.13 -6.59 22.55
N GLU A 158 -11.87 -6.40 22.18
CA GLU A 158 -10.99 -7.47 21.73
C GLU A 158 -9.77 -7.57 22.65
N ALA A 159 -9.40 -8.80 23.02
CA ALA A 159 -8.20 -9.05 23.79
C ALA A 159 -6.97 -8.91 22.88
N ASP A 160 -5.99 -8.11 23.32
CA ASP A 160 -4.73 -7.96 22.61
C ASP A 160 -3.91 -9.24 22.69
N PRO A 161 -3.65 -9.96 21.58
CA PRO A 161 -2.86 -11.19 21.63
C PRO A 161 -1.42 -10.97 22.09
N GLY A 162 -0.89 -9.73 22.01
CA GLY A 162 0.46 -9.40 22.49
C GLY A 162 0.53 -9.07 23.99
N ALA A 163 -0.59 -8.72 24.63
CA ALA A 163 -0.64 -8.34 26.05
C ALA A 163 -1.49 -9.30 26.92
N CYS A 164 -2.34 -10.11 26.30
CA CYS A 164 -3.24 -11.03 26.98
C CYS A 164 -2.56 -12.37 27.24
N PHE A 165 -2.39 -12.72 28.52
CA PHE A 165 -1.88 -14.04 28.95
C PHE A 165 -2.96 -15.14 28.95
N ALA A 166 -4.16 -14.87 28.40
CA ALA A 166 -5.28 -15.81 28.34
C ALA A 166 -5.69 -16.46 29.68
N CYS A 167 -5.47 -15.77 30.81
CA CYS A 167 -5.80 -16.27 32.14
C CYS A 167 -7.32 -16.46 32.43
N GLY A 168 -8.20 -15.98 31.53
CA GLY A 168 -9.64 -16.16 31.63
C GLY A 168 -10.34 -15.34 32.72
N ARG A 169 -9.65 -14.45 33.45
CA ARG A 169 -10.26 -13.64 34.53
C ARG A 169 -11.40 -12.74 34.04
N CYS A 170 -11.34 -12.27 32.80
CA CYS A 170 -12.40 -11.46 32.21
C CYS A 170 -13.74 -12.22 32.03
N TRP A 171 -13.72 -13.56 31.94
CA TRP A 171 -14.94 -14.36 31.83
C TRP A 171 -15.76 -14.39 33.12
N SER A 172 -15.14 -14.24 34.30
CA SER A 172 -15.90 -14.19 35.55
C SER A 172 -16.68 -12.89 35.73
N ALA A 173 -16.26 -11.82 35.07
CA ALA A 173 -16.94 -10.52 35.09
C ALA A 173 -17.98 -10.37 33.97
N CYS A 174 -18.01 -11.30 32.99
CA CYS A 174 -18.91 -11.19 31.84
C CYS A 174 -20.35 -11.60 32.22
N PRO A 175 -21.35 -10.70 32.11
CA PRO A 175 -22.72 -10.99 32.52
C PRO A 175 -23.35 -12.13 31.70
N VAL A 176 -23.08 -12.17 30.38
CA VAL A 176 -23.56 -13.23 29.48
C VAL A 176 -23.02 -14.60 29.90
N GLU A 177 -21.77 -14.66 30.36
CA GLU A 177 -21.15 -15.91 30.81
C GLU A 177 -21.68 -16.35 32.18
N ILE A 178 -21.96 -15.41 33.08
CA ILE A 178 -22.60 -15.69 34.37
C ILE A 178 -23.99 -16.31 34.16
N GLU A 179 -24.81 -15.72 33.28
CA GLU A 179 -26.13 -16.26 32.94
C GLU A 179 -26.05 -17.63 32.29
N ARG A 180 -25.11 -17.82 31.36
CA ARG A 180 -24.86 -19.11 30.72
C ARG A 180 -24.53 -20.19 31.76
N ARG A 181 -23.62 -19.90 32.70
CA ARG A 181 -23.25 -20.84 33.77
C ARG A 181 -24.42 -21.15 34.70
N ALA A 182 -25.26 -20.16 35.02
CA ALA A 182 -26.45 -20.36 35.82
C ALA A 182 -27.44 -21.32 35.14
N LYS A 183 -27.69 -21.14 33.84
CA LYS A 183 -28.55 -22.06 33.05
C LYS A 183 -27.98 -23.48 33.00
N LEU A 184 -26.68 -23.63 32.79
CA LEU A 184 -26.03 -24.95 32.77
C LEU A 184 -26.13 -25.68 34.10
N LYS A 185 -25.95 -24.98 35.23
CA LYS A 185 -26.15 -25.56 36.57
C LYS A 185 -27.60 -25.98 36.81
N GLY A 186 -28.56 -25.17 36.34
CA GLY A 186 -29.99 -25.51 36.38
C GLY A 186 -30.31 -26.79 35.61
N LEU A 187 -29.77 -26.93 34.39
CA LEU A 187 -29.93 -28.14 33.57
C LEU A 187 -29.29 -29.39 34.22
N GLN A 188 -28.13 -29.23 34.87
CA GLN A 188 -27.48 -30.32 35.60
C GLN A 188 -28.29 -30.75 36.83
N SER A 189 -28.96 -29.82 37.52
CA SER A 189 -29.83 -30.17 38.65
C SER A 189 -31.06 -30.97 38.22
N THR A 190 -31.62 -30.70 37.03
CA THR A 190 -32.75 -31.47 36.50
C THR A 190 -32.34 -32.85 35.99
N ASP A 191 -31.12 -33.00 35.47
CA ASP A 191 -30.60 -34.27 34.94
C ASP A 191 -30.14 -35.22 36.06
N ASN A 192 -29.48 -34.69 37.11
CA ASN A 192 -29.11 -35.45 38.31
C ASN A 192 -30.32 -35.90 39.17
N SER A 193 -31.54 -35.44 38.84
CA SER A 193 -32.78 -35.89 39.50
C SER A 193 -33.38 -37.15 38.85
N VAL A 194 -32.83 -37.61 37.72
CA VAL A 194 -33.26 -38.82 37.02
C VAL A 194 -32.30 -39.96 37.38
N GLU A 195 -32.49 -40.52 38.57
CA GLU A 195 -31.74 -41.70 39.02
C GLU A 195 -32.12 -42.92 38.15
N PRO A 196 -31.17 -43.79 37.74
CA PRO A 196 -31.48 -44.91 36.86
C PRO A 196 -32.35 -45.89 37.63
N ARG A 197 -33.59 -46.07 37.15
CA ARG A 197 -34.53 -47.09 37.61
C ARG A 197 -33.85 -48.45 37.51
N SER A 198 -33.38 -48.98 38.64
CA SER A 198 -32.80 -50.31 38.75
C SER A 198 -33.80 -51.35 38.24
N SER A 199 -33.56 -51.88 37.05
CA SER A 199 -34.26 -53.05 36.52
C SER A 199 -33.80 -54.28 37.30
N HIS A 200 -34.56 -54.67 38.33
CA HIS A 200 -34.54 -56.02 38.86
C HIS A 200 -34.99 -56.97 37.73
N VAL A 201 -34.04 -57.71 37.18
CA VAL A 201 -34.28 -58.89 36.36
C VAL A 201 -34.47 -60.07 37.32
N SER A 202 -35.67 -60.65 37.30
CA SER A 202 -35.98 -61.97 37.83
C SER A 202 -36.38 -62.86 36.66
#